data_AF-A0AAN6D0S5-F1
#
_entry.id   AF-A0AAN6D0S5-F1
#
_cell.length_a   1.000
_cell.length_b   1.000
_cell.length_c   1.000
_cell.angle_alpha   90.00
_cell.angle_beta   90.00
_cell.angle_gamma   90.00
#
_symmetry.space_group_name_H-M   'P 1'
#
loop_
_entity.id
_entity.type
_entity.pdbx_description
1 polymer ?
#
loop_
_entity_poly.entity_id
_entity_poly.type
_entity_poly.pdbx_seq_one_letter_code
_entity_poly.pdbx_strand_id
1 'polypeptide(L)'
;MDRAGVREDHLKGIPAAFNKGVTNCGAIYKDDARTEFAGSSFNIVANSREEIIEFLKTDPYYKAGIWDVDNALIYPYGCAGRLAKDVIQP
;
A
#
# COMPACT_ATOMS: atom_id res chain seq x y z
N MET A 1 9.60 -12.82 -6.19
CA MET A 1 8.82 -13.91 -5.56
C MET A 1 7.34 -13.66 -5.80
N ASP A 2 6.53 -14.70 -5.95
CA ASP A 2 5.07 -14.58 -6.04
C ASP A 2 4.47 -14.20 -4.67
N ARG A 3 3.51 -13.29 -4.67
CA ARG A 3 2.85 -12.78 -3.46
C ARG A 3 1.60 -13.58 -3.07
N ALA A 4 1.14 -14.49 -3.92
CA ALA A 4 -0.11 -15.23 -3.72
C ALA A 4 -0.18 -15.95 -2.35
N GLY A 5 0.91 -16.60 -1.93
CA GLY A 5 0.95 -17.39 -0.70
C GLY A 5 0.81 -16.60 0.61
N VAL A 6 1.05 -15.29 0.59
CA VAL A 6 0.96 -14.41 1.78
C VAL A 6 -0.04 -13.26 1.59
N ARG A 7 -0.72 -13.22 0.44
CA ARG A 7 -1.66 -12.15 0.08
C ARG A 7 -2.86 -12.11 1.02
N GLU A 8 -3.36 -13.25 1.45
CA GLU A 8 -4.50 -13.30 2.38
C GLU A 8 -4.15 -12.63 3.71
N ASP A 9 -2.99 -12.94 4.28
CA ASP A 9 -2.54 -12.36 5.54
C ASP A 9 -2.20 -10.87 5.43
N HIS A 10 -1.61 -10.46 4.29
CA HIS A 10 -1.45 -9.04 3.97
C HIS A 10 -2.80 -8.30 3.98
N LEU A 11 -3.82 -8.86 3.32
CA LEU A 11 -5.15 -8.23 3.29
C LEU A 11 -5.84 -8.20 4.66
N LYS A 12 -5.67 -9.24 5.50
CA LYS A 12 -6.19 -9.25 6.88
C LYS A 12 -5.63 -8.11 7.74
N GLY A 13 -4.43 -7.64 7.45
CA GLY A 13 -3.79 -6.51 8.15
C GLY A 13 -4.38 -5.14 7.81
N ILE A 14 -5.07 -5.00 6.67
CA ILE A 14 -5.53 -3.71 6.16
C ILE A 14 -6.47 -2.98 7.12
N PRO A 15 -7.53 -3.59 7.69
CA PRO A 15 -8.42 -2.89 8.61
C PRO A 15 -7.68 -2.26 9.80
N ALA A 16 -6.73 -2.99 10.39
CA ALA A 16 -5.93 -2.48 11.50
C ALA A 16 -4.96 -1.35 11.07
N ALA A 17 -4.49 -1.37 9.83
CA ALA A 17 -3.63 -0.32 9.29
C ALA A 17 -4.35 1.04 9.16
N PHE A 18 -5.66 1.05 8.87
CA PHE A 18 -6.45 2.28 8.86
C PHE A 18 -6.55 2.94 10.25
N ASN A 19 -6.52 2.14 11.33
CA ASN A 19 -6.43 2.66 12.70
C ASN A 19 -5.03 3.21 13.04
N LYS A 20 -4.02 2.96 12.19
CA LYS A 20 -2.62 3.40 12.35
C LYS A 20 -2.21 4.49 11.35
N GLY A 21 -3.19 5.17 10.74
CA GLY A 21 -2.94 6.34 9.89
C GLY A 21 -2.93 6.06 8.38
N VAL A 22 -3.14 4.83 7.92
CA VAL A 22 -3.40 4.58 6.49
C VAL A 22 -4.74 5.21 6.11
N THR A 23 -4.75 6.00 5.04
CA THR A 23 -5.97 6.69 4.54
C THR A 23 -6.41 6.18 3.17
N ASN A 24 -5.49 5.58 2.43
CA ASN A 24 -5.71 4.90 1.16
C ASN A 24 -4.60 3.87 0.96
N CYS A 25 -4.92 2.70 0.42
CA CYS A 25 -3.94 1.74 -0.02
C CYS A 25 -4.47 0.91 -1.19
N GLY A 26 -3.59 0.41 -2.04
CA GLY A 26 -3.98 -0.39 -3.19
C GLY A 26 -2.81 -1.14 -3.83
N ALA A 27 -3.14 -2.01 -4.77
CA ALA A 27 -2.16 -2.66 -5.61
C ALA A 27 -1.83 -1.78 -6.83
N ILE A 28 -0.56 -1.75 -7.20
CA ILE A 28 -0.10 -1.22 -8.49
C ILE A 28 -0.01 -2.42 -9.43
N TYR A 29 -0.45 -2.25 -10.68
CA TYR A 29 -0.43 -3.29 -11.71
C TYR A 29 0.53 -2.91 -12.84
N LYS A 30 1.09 -3.91 -13.51
CA LYS A 30 1.95 -3.70 -14.69
C LYS A 30 1.13 -3.43 -15.96
N ASP A 31 -0.09 -3.91 -15.98
CA ASP A 31 -0.98 -3.90 -17.13
C ASP A 31 -2.34 -3.28 -16.79
N ASP A 32 -2.98 -2.70 -17.81
CA ASP A 32 -4.30 -2.06 -17.68
C ASP A 32 -5.40 -3.08 -17.33
N ALA A 33 -5.23 -4.34 -17.74
CA ALA A 33 -6.14 -5.43 -17.40
C ALA A 33 -6.01 -5.90 -15.93
N ARG A 34 -5.03 -5.37 -15.19
CA ARG A 34 -4.77 -5.65 -13.76
C ARG A 34 -4.53 -7.13 -13.47
N THR A 35 -3.85 -7.81 -14.38
CA THR A 35 -3.55 -9.24 -14.29
C THR A 35 -2.23 -9.50 -13.54
N GLU A 36 -1.27 -8.58 -13.62
CA GLU A 36 0.02 -8.68 -12.95
C GLU A 36 0.26 -7.55 -11.96
N PHE A 37 0.72 -7.90 -10.75
CA PHE A 37 1.11 -6.93 -9.74
C PHE A 37 2.48 -6.32 -10.03
N ALA A 38 2.57 -4.99 -9.96
CA ALA A 38 3.81 -4.22 -9.97
C ALA A 38 4.24 -3.80 -8.56
N GLY A 39 3.32 -3.72 -7.60
CA GLY A 39 3.62 -3.30 -6.23
C GLY A 39 2.38 -2.92 -5.43
N SER A 40 2.58 -2.03 -4.47
CA SER A 40 1.52 -1.47 -3.63
C SER A 40 1.72 0.03 -3.44
N SER A 41 0.63 0.77 -3.31
CA SER A 41 0.62 2.20 -2.99
C SER A 41 -0.09 2.44 -1.66
N PHE A 42 0.38 3.44 -0.93
CA PHE A 42 -0.19 3.86 0.35
C PHE A 42 -0.16 5.38 0.46
N ASN A 43 -1.20 5.95 1.08
CA ASN A 43 -1.17 7.28 1.69
C ASN A 43 -1.31 7.11 3.20
N ILE A 44 -0.31 7.57 3.95
CA ILE A 44 -0.17 7.32 5.39
C ILE A 44 0.07 8.66 6.09
N VAL A 45 -0.68 8.90 7.17
CA VAL A 45 -0.41 9.99 8.12
C VAL A 45 0.68 9.51 9.08
N ALA A 46 1.84 10.17 9.05
CA ALA A 46 2.99 9.88 9.91
C ALA A 46 3.80 11.16 10.14
N ASN A 47 4.62 11.18 11.20
CA ASN A 47 5.46 12.32 11.55
C ASN A 47 6.85 12.24 10.93
N SER A 48 7.25 11.08 10.41
CA SER A 48 8.58 10.85 9.85
C SER A 48 8.58 9.75 8.78
N ARG A 49 9.65 9.67 7.99
CA ARG A 49 9.88 8.59 7.03
C ARG A 49 10.11 7.26 7.76
N GLU A 50 10.77 7.32 8.91
CA GLU A 50 11.15 6.19 9.75
C GLU A 50 9.91 5.46 10.27
N GLU A 51 8.90 6.20 10.77
CA GLU A 51 7.62 5.62 11.19
C GLU A 51 6.93 4.83 10.06
N ILE A 52 6.99 5.36 8.82
CA ILE A 52 6.44 4.69 7.64
C ILE A 52 7.21 3.40 7.34
N ILE A 53 8.55 3.46 7.37
CA ILE A 53 9.40 2.29 7.14
C ILE A 53 9.13 1.21 8.18
N GLU A 54 9.07 1.57 9.47
CA GLU A 54 8.76 0.64 10.56
C GLU A 54 7.39 0.00 10.37
N PHE A 55 6.37 0.78 10.02
CA PHE A 55 5.05 0.28 9.69
C PHE A 55 5.10 -0.75 8.55
N LEU A 56 5.76 -0.42 7.43
CA LEU A 56 5.87 -1.32 6.27
C LEU A 56 6.62 -2.61 6.61
N LYS A 57 7.62 -2.55 7.49
CA LYS A 57 8.38 -3.72 7.97
C LYS A 57 7.53 -4.70 8.81
N THR A 58 6.36 -4.28 9.27
CA THR A 58 5.42 -5.20 9.96
C THR A 58 4.61 -6.07 9.02
N ASP A 59 4.53 -5.72 7.73
CA ASP A 59 3.67 -6.36 6.74
C ASP A 59 4.18 -7.77 6.33
N PRO A 60 3.29 -8.75 6.11
CA PRO A 60 3.65 -10.06 5.58
C PRO A 60 4.48 -10.02 4.29
N TYR A 61 4.23 -9.06 3.39
CA TYR A 61 5.01 -8.91 2.15
C TYR A 61 6.45 -8.49 2.41
N TYR A 62 6.72 -7.65 3.42
CA TYR A 62 8.11 -7.38 3.80
C TYR A 62 8.77 -8.61 4.45
N LYS A 63 8.07 -9.24 5.41
CA LYS A 63 8.58 -10.41 6.13
C LYS A 63 8.89 -11.60 5.20
N ALA A 64 8.14 -11.73 4.11
CA ALA A 64 8.36 -12.75 3.09
C ALA A 64 9.39 -12.35 2.01
N GLY A 65 10.03 -11.18 2.12
CA GLY A 65 11.01 -10.69 1.15
C GLY A 65 10.41 -10.31 -0.21
N ILE A 66 9.12 -9.98 -0.26
CA ILE A 66 8.44 -9.54 -1.48
C ILE A 66 8.61 -8.03 -1.68
N TRP A 67 8.47 -7.26 -0.61
CA TRP A 67 8.71 -5.82 -0.64
C TRP A 67 10.16 -5.48 -0.33
N ASP A 68 10.74 -4.67 -1.19
CA ASP A 68 11.98 -3.95 -0.93
C ASP A 68 11.63 -2.60 -0.29
N VAL A 69 11.51 -2.59 1.04
CA VAL A 69 11.15 -1.38 1.80
C VAL A 69 12.30 -0.38 1.84
N ASP A 70 13.55 -0.84 1.79
CA ASP A 70 14.72 0.05 1.87
C ASP A 70 14.83 0.92 0.60
N ASN A 71 14.38 0.40 -0.56
CA ASN A 71 14.27 1.17 -1.81
C ASN A 71 12.86 1.73 -2.08
N ALA A 72 11.96 1.74 -1.08
CA ALA A 72 10.61 2.27 -1.27
C ALA A 72 10.62 3.79 -1.55
N LEU A 73 9.81 4.19 -2.53
CA LEU A 73 9.55 5.59 -2.84
C LEU A 73 8.56 6.16 -1.82
N ILE A 74 9.04 7.02 -0.93
CA ILE A 74 8.26 7.63 0.15
C ILE A 74 8.48 9.14 0.07
N TYR A 75 7.41 9.88 -0.19
CA TYR A 75 7.44 11.33 -0.38
C TYR A 75 6.26 11.99 0.35
N PRO A 76 6.41 13.25 0.81
CA PRO A 76 5.30 14.04 1.30
C PRO A 76 4.24 14.21 0.21
N TYR A 77 2.96 14.05 0.58
CA TYR A 77 1.85 14.14 -0.36
C TYR A 77 0.78 15.12 0.16
N GLY A 78 0.53 16.18 -0.60
CA GLY A 78 -0.57 17.12 -0.37
C GLY A 78 -1.79 16.73 -1.19
N CYS A 79 -2.76 16.05 -0.58
CA CYS A 79 -3.99 15.64 -1.26
C CYS A 79 -4.92 16.84 -1.52
N ALA A 80 -4.91 17.38 -2.73
CA ALA A 80 -5.79 18.49 -3.13
C ALA A 80 -7.23 18.05 -3.46
N GLY A 81 -7.46 16.76 -3.72
CA GLY A 81 -8.78 16.20 -4.00
C GLY A 81 -8.71 14.68 -4.20
N ARG A 82 -9.77 13.96 -3.82
CA ARG A 82 -9.90 12.51 -4.04
C ARG A 82 -11.33 12.10 -4.36
N LEU A 83 -11.49 11.10 -5.24
CA LEU A 83 -12.75 10.40 -5.53
C LEU A 83 -12.50 8.88 -5.39
N ALA A 84 -13.38 8.15 -4.70
CA ALA A 84 -13.11 6.77 -4.26
C ALA A 84 -13.40 5.67 -5.33
N LYS A 85 -14.35 5.93 -6.23
CA LYS A 85 -14.75 5.20 -7.47
C LYS A 85 -16.00 5.89 -8.05
N ASP A 86 -16.35 5.69 -9.32
CA ASP A 86 -17.33 6.48 -10.10
C ASP A 86 -18.58 6.94 -9.30
N VAL A 87 -18.65 8.26 -9.05
CA VAL A 87 -19.85 8.95 -8.53
C VAL A 87 -20.51 9.80 -9.62
N ILE A 88 -19.84 9.98 -10.76
CA ILE A 88 -20.41 10.62 -11.95
C ILE A 88 -20.54 9.52 -13.00
N GLN A 89 -21.77 9.05 -13.17
CA GLN A 89 -22.22 8.48 -14.44
C GLN A 89 -22.51 9.66 -15.39
N PRO A 90 -22.44 9.48 -16.73
CA PRO A 90 -22.79 10.54 -17.68
C PRO A 90 -24.18 11.13 -17.43
#